data_AF-A0A194X0Z3-F1
#
_entry.id   AF-A0A194X0Z3-F1
#
_cell.length_a   1.000
_cell.length_b   1.000
_cell.length_c   1.000
_cell.angle_alpha   90.00
_cell.angle_beta   90.00
_cell.angle_gamma   90.00
#
_symmetry.space_group_name_H-M   'P 1'
#
loop_
_entity.id
_entity.type
_entity.pdbx_description
1 polymer ?
#
loop_
_entity_poly.entity_id
_entity_poly.type
_entity_poly.pdbx_seq_one_letter_code
_entity_poly.pdbx_strand_id
1 'polypeptide(L)'
;MWERPRLLDDPFTTPSPETPPSTNFKWARVSRPARFSGLRFSPFRIGIALVVFGSFILVRDWIPRSGGLVNISNVTVVPQAAFQPPEAGRYRAPDLIDTFQSYKFRNTCNVSSLDLHAPFSPLCKDRSSMLAAMSSGGRIGHDAPYMPRECDMRWFTTDEICEILGRFDKVVLVGDSMLRHIIGSLNILIRKDLGYGAVTDWNFSLQESRKECFCNEQFNVKACSVQGIYKTADVLTHDPESLACNDPINVIMEEIVRFPVPEHEIKQLEDSIGDQGEKEIVFLFGHGLWSNLDLQKTVNWLDAVLRVVSGTIGREWHGLFITPNASGKEKPDEWIVTQGNKALMLFEEAVGIEAAKRGIEHLGTWNMSIQSNKYDGVHLDMRGNLVKAMMVLNWLNLIE
;
A
#
# COMPACT_ATOMS: atom_id res chain seq x y z
N MET A 1 45.85 -4.54 -12.26
CA MET A 1 45.33 -3.22 -11.85
C MET A 1 44.55 -2.69 -13.04
N TRP A 2 43.29 -3.09 -13.16
CA TRP A 2 42.42 -2.68 -14.27
C TRP A 2 41.33 -1.80 -13.68
N GLU A 3 41.29 -0.56 -14.16
CA GLU A 3 40.32 0.46 -13.77
C GLU A 3 38.91 -0.04 -14.06
N ARG A 4 38.03 0.04 -13.04
CA ARG A 4 36.59 -0.17 -13.23
C ARG A 4 36.06 0.95 -14.13
N PRO A 5 35.23 0.64 -15.15
CA PRO A 5 34.50 1.67 -15.87
C PRO A 5 33.66 2.49 -14.89
N ARG A 6 33.64 3.81 -15.07
CA ARG A 6 32.73 4.71 -14.36
C ARG A 6 31.30 4.21 -14.53
N LEU A 7 30.55 4.25 -13.43
CA LEU A 7 29.13 3.93 -13.35
C LEU A 7 28.41 4.38 -14.63
N LEU A 8 27.74 3.44 -15.30
CA LEU A 8 26.55 3.82 -16.06
C LEU A 8 25.61 4.46 -15.03
N ASP A 9 25.27 5.73 -15.25
CA ASP A 9 24.10 6.32 -14.62
C ASP A 9 22.91 5.43 -14.95
N ASP A 10 22.42 4.73 -13.94
CA ASP A 10 21.21 3.95 -14.06
C ASP A 10 20.04 4.95 -14.23
N PRO A 11 19.37 4.96 -15.40
CA PRO A 11 18.26 5.87 -15.66
C PRO A 11 17.06 5.63 -14.75
N PHE A 12 17.10 4.66 -13.83
CA PHE A 12 16.01 4.30 -12.92
C PHE A 12 16.18 4.80 -11.47
N THR A 13 17.26 5.52 -11.13
CA THR A 13 17.59 5.82 -9.70
C THR A 13 17.72 7.28 -9.31
N THR A 14 17.67 8.22 -10.25
CA THR A 14 17.81 9.66 -9.96
C THR A 14 16.80 10.50 -10.73
N PRO A 15 15.99 11.33 -10.04
CA PRO A 15 15.25 12.39 -10.71
C PRO A 15 16.24 13.33 -11.41
N SER A 16 15.92 13.77 -12.62
CA SER A 16 16.73 14.77 -13.32
C SER A 16 16.89 16.03 -12.44
N PRO A 17 18.10 16.62 -12.30
CA PRO A 17 18.36 17.74 -11.40
C PRO A 17 17.63 19.05 -11.74
N GLU A 18 16.82 19.09 -12.81
CA GLU A 18 16.24 20.31 -13.33
C GLU A 18 14.75 20.43 -12.98
N THR A 19 14.40 20.71 -11.72
CA THR A 19 13.18 21.49 -11.47
C THR A 19 13.20 22.24 -10.13
N PRO A 20 13.12 23.58 -10.11
CA PRO A 20 12.84 24.32 -8.89
C PRO A 20 11.42 24.01 -8.39
N PRO A 21 11.16 24.05 -7.06
CA PRO A 21 9.85 23.75 -6.50
C PRO A 21 8.79 24.75 -7.01
N SER A 22 7.68 24.22 -7.53
CA SER A 22 6.52 25.01 -7.96
C SER A 22 5.90 25.75 -6.77
N THR A 23 5.85 27.08 -6.86
CA THR A 23 5.19 27.98 -5.90
C THR A 23 3.71 28.22 -6.22
N ASN A 24 3.18 27.59 -7.28
CA ASN A 24 1.87 27.96 -7.85
C ASN A 24 0.66 27.38 -7.10
N PHE A 25 0.86 26.43 -6.19
CA PHE A 25 -0.20 25.94 -5.32
C PHE A 25 0.03 26.43 -3.89
N LYS A 26 -0.74 27.44 -3.48
CA LYS A 26 -0.90 27.74 -2.06
C LYS A 26 -1.63 26.56 -1.44
N TRP A 27 -0.90 25.74 -0.68
CA TRP A 27 -1.46 24.73 0.21
C TRP A 27 -2.70 25.31 0.89
N ALA A 28 -3.87 24.71 0.61
CA ALA A 28 -5.11 25.14 1.24
C ALA A 28 -4.89 25.06 2.75
N ARG A 29 -4.92 26.22 3.42
CA ARG A 29 -4.91 26.23 4.88
C ARG A 29 -6.20 25.56 5.30
N VAL A 30 -6.12 24.30 5.71
CA VAL A 30 -7.18 23.66 6.48
C VAL A 30 -7.52 24.62 7.61
N SER A 31 -8.78 25.06 7.64
CA SER A 31 -9.34 25.91 8.66
C SER A 31 -9.01 25.30 10.02
N ARG A 32 -8.01 25.86 10.73
CA ARG A 32 -7.71 25.43 12.08
C ARG A 32 -9.02 25.51 12.87
N PRO A 33 -9.51 24.43 13.50
CA PRO A 33 -10.59 24.57 14.46
C PRO A 33 -10.16 25.63 15.47
N ALA A 34 -11.08 26.57 15.74
CA ALA A 34 -10.83 27.66 16.66
C ALA A 34 -10.19 27.09 17.93
N ARG A 35 -9.04 27.64 18.36
CA ARG A 35 -8.46 27.29 19.66
C ARG A 35 -9.58 27.37 20.67
N PHE A 36 -9.99 26.23 21.21
CA PHE A 36 -10.85 26.19 22.38
C PHE A 36 -10.13 27.02 23.44
N SER A 37 -10.67 28.19 23.75
CA SER A 37 -10.34 28.91 24.95
C SER A 37 -10.81 28.03 26.09
N GLY A 38 -9.89 27.21 26.61
CA GLY A 38 -10.17 26.31 27.71
C GLY A 38 -10.89 27.06 28.82
N LEU A 39 -11.99 26.50 29.30
CA LEU A 39 -12.70 26.97 30.47
C LEU A 39 -11.67 27.16 31.60
N ARG A 40 -11.45 28.40 32.02
CA ARG A 40 -10.68 28.69 33.24
C ARG A 40 -11.51 28.18 34.43
N PHE A 41 -11.16 27.00 34.91
CA PHE A 41 -11.73 26.47 36.14
C PHE A 41 -11.14 27.24 37.32
N SER A 42 -11.97 28.02 38.01
CA SER A 42 -11.59 28.58 39.30
C SER A 42 -11.55 27.44 40.34
N PRO A 43 -10.75 27.56 41.40
CA PRO A 43 -10.72 26.59 42.50
C PRO A 43 -12.11 26.26 43.06
N PHE A 44 -13.01 27.25 43.04
CA PHE A 44 -14.40 27.08 43.44
C PHE A 44 -15.19 26.13 42.52
N ARG A 45 -15.00 26.20 41.20
CA ARG A 45 -15.65 25.30 40.23
C ARG A 45 -15.11 23.88 40.32
N ILE A 46 -13.82 23.71 40.66
CA ILE A 46 -13.23 22.40 40.95
C ILE A 46 -13.86 21.79 42.21
N GLY A 47 -14.04 22.60 43.26
CA GLY A 47 -14.73 22.17 44.48
C GLY A 47 -16.16 21.66 44.21
N ILE A 48 -16.95 22.40 43.43
CA ILE A 48 -18.31 21.97 43.05
C ILE A 48 -18.27 20.68 42.24
N ALA A 49 -17.38 20.57 41.24
CA ALA A 49 -17.26 19.38 40.41
C ALA A 49 -16.91 18.13 41.24
N LEU A 50 -16.02 18.28 42.23
CA LEU A 50 -15.64 17.18 43.13
C LEU A 50 -16.80 16.75 44.05
N VAL A 51 -17.60 17.70 44.55
CA VAL A 51 -18.79 17.37 45.36
C VAL A 51 -19.85 16.67 44.52
N VAL A 52 -20.08 17.11 43.28
CA VAL A 52 -21.03 16.47 42.35
C VAL A 52 -20.56 15.07 41.97
N PHE A 53 -19.27 14.90 41.65
CA PHE A 53 -18.72 13.56 41.35
C PHE A 53 -18.74 12.64 42.57
N GLY A 54 -18.39 13.14 43.76
CA GLY A 54 -18.44 12.37 45.00
C GLY A 54 -19.85 11.90 45.34
N SER A 55 -20.86 12.76 45.15
CA SER A 55 -22.26 12.40 45.36
C SER A 55 -22.77 11.38 44.31
N PHE A 56 -22.32 11.48 43.05
CA PHE A 56 -22.65 10.47 42.03
C PHE A 56 -22.08 9.08 42.34
N ILE A 57 -20.85 9.01 42.89
CA ILE A 57 -20.25 7.73 43.30
C ILE A 57 -21.04 7.13 44.47
N LEU A 58 -21.40 7.93 45.47
CA LEU A 58 -22.18 7.46 46.61
C LEU A 58 -23.59 6.99 46.23
N VAL A 59 -24.23 7.62 45.23
CA VAL A 59 -25.55 7.19 44.72
C VAL A 59 -25.43 5.94 43.85
N ARG A 60 -24.36 5.80 43.06
CA ARG A 60 -24.14 4.63 42.19
C ARG A 60 -24.02 3.33 43.00
N ASP A 61 -23.39 3.38 44.17
CA ASP A 61 -23.22 2.20 45.02
C ASP A 61 -24.51 1.79 45.77
N TRP A 62 -25.55 2.63 45.72
CA TRP A 62 -26.85 2.38 46.36
C TRP A 62 -27.90 1.78 45.41
N ILE A 63 -27.60 1.66 44.11
CA ILE A 63 -28.51 1.05 43.12
C ILE A 63 -28.19 -0.45 43.01
N PRO A 64 -29.09 -1.36 43.42
CA PRO A 64 -28.90 -2.79 43.21
C PRO A 64 -28.86 -3.07 41.70
N ARG A 65 -27.74 -3.64 41.22
CA ARG A 65 -27.62 -4.09 39.83
C ARG A 65 -28.62 -5.22 39.60
N SER A 66 -29.73 -4.92 38.92
CA SER A 66 -30.57 -5.93 38.30
C SER A 66 -29.76 -6.63 37.21
N GLY A 67 -29.47 -7.90 37.42
CA GLY A 67 -28.81 -8.76 36.45
C GLY A 67 -29.74 -9.00 35.25
N GLY A 68 -29.58 -8.19 34.21
CA GLY A 68 -30.12 -8.49 32.89
C GLY A 68 -29.28 -9.59 32.25
N LEU A 69 -29.92 -10.72 31.93
CA LEU A 69 -29.38 -11.74 31.04
C LEU A 69 -28.98 -11.08 29.71
N VAL A 70 -27.68 -11.04 29.43
CA VAL A 70 -27.17 -10.78 28.07
C VAL A 70 -26.95 -12.14 27.43
N ASN A 71 -27.62 -12.33 26.29
CA ASN A 71 -27.51 -13.49 25.43
C ASN A 71 -26.08 -13.56 24.87
N ILE A 72 -25.30 -14.57 25.32
CA ILE A 72 -23.89 -14.76 24.97
C ILE A 72 -23.84 -15.43 23.59
N SER A 73 -23.81 -14.63 22.54
CA SER A 73 -23.06 -15.01 21.35
C SER A 73 -21.58 -14.95 21.72
N ASN A 74 -20.83 -16.04 21.56
CA ASN A 74 -19.42 -16.21 21.94
C ASN A 74 -18.47 -15.18 21.28
N VAL A 75 -18.51 -13.92 21.70
CA VAL A 75 -17.51 -12.90 21.37
C VAL A 75 -16.76 -12.60 22.66
N THR A 76 -15.55 -13.12 22.79
CA THR A 76 -14.62 -12.79 23.87
C THR A 76 -14.17 -11.33 23.70
N VAL A 77 -15.00 -10.40 24.17
CA VAL A 77 -14.59 -9.01 24.34
C VAL A 77 -13.65 -8.96 25.55
N VAL A 78 -12.40 -8.60 25.32
CA VAL A 78 -11.40 -8.43 26.38
C VAL A 78 -11.51 -6.98 26.88
N PRO A 79 -12.01 -6.75 28.12
CA PRO A 79 -12.10 -5.40 28.65
C PRO A 79 -10.72 -4.75 28.69
N GLN A 80 -10.63 -3.48 28.28
CA GLN A 80 -9.41 -2.67 28.29
C GLN A 80 -8.31 -3.08 27.28
N ALA A 81 -8.52 -4.09 26.44
CA ALA A 81 -7.60 -4.36 25.34
C ALA A 81 -7.70 -3.26 24.28
N ALA A 82 -6.55 -2.71 23.87
CA ALA A 82 -6.48 -1.70 22.82
C ALA A 82 -7.02 -2.22 21.48
N PHE A 83 -6.82 -3.51 21.23
CA PHE A 83 -7.33 -4.24 20.06
C PHE A 83 -8.04 -5.50 20.53
N GLN A 84 -9.24 -5.73 20.01
CA GLN A 84 -9.97 -6.96 20.29
C GLN A 84 -9.41 -8.09 19.42
N PRO A 85 -9.37 -9.34 19.94
CA PRO A 85 -8.96 -10.48 19.13
C PRO A 85 -9.89 -10.65 17.91
N PRO A 86 -9.39 -11.18 16.79
CA PRO A 86 -10.20 -11.46 15.60
C PRO A 86 -11.47 -12.27 15.92
N GLU A 87 -12.53 -12.07 15.15
CA GLU A 87 -13.76 -12.82 15.34
C GLU A 87 -13.51 -14.32 15.15
N ALA A 88 -14.15 -15.14 15.99
CA ALA A 88 -14.12 -16.58 15.85
C ALA A 88 -14.99 -17.01 14.64
N GLY A 89 -14.41 -16.94 13.44
CA GLY A 89 -15.05 -17.31 12.19
C GLY A 89 -14.09 -18.03 11.26
N ARG A 90 -14.60 -18.98 10.47
CA ARG A 90 -13.77 -19.72 9.50
C ARG A 90 -13.09 -18.81 8.48
N TYR A 91 -13.73 -17.70 8.12
CA TYR A 91 -13.16 -16.70 7.22
C TYR A 91 -11.98 -15.94 7.84
N ARG A 92 -11.89 -15.77 9.16
CA ARG A 92 -10.72 -15.16 9.84
C ARG A 92 -9.61 -16.17 10.15
N ALA A 93 -9.89 -17.47 10.08
CA ALA A 93 -8.92 -18.50 10.44
C ALA A 93 -7.60 -18.41 9.66
N PRO A 94 -7.59 -18.06 8.36
CA PRO A 94 -6.34 -17.88 7.62
C PRO A 94 -5.49 -16.71 8.12
N ASP A 95 -6.09 -15.65 8.68
CA ASP A 95 -5.36 -14.49 9.20
C ASP A 95 -4.51 -14.85 10.43
N LEU A 96 -4.91 -15.89 11.16
CA LEU A 96 -4.32 -16.31 12.43
C LEU A 96 -3.18 -17.31 12.27
N ILE A 97 -2.87 -17.73 11.04
CA ILE A 97 -1.82 -18.68 10.73
C ILE A 97 -0.79 -18.08 9.79
N ASP A 98 0.40 -18.67 9.76
CA ASP A 98 1.42 -18.29 8.81
C ASP A 98 1.10 -18.83 7.40
N THR A 99 0.46 -17.99 6.60
CA THR A 99 0.08 -18.32 5.20
C THR A 99 1.30 -18.61 4.32
N PHE A 100 2.50 -18.14 4.71
CA PHE A 100 3.74 -18.39 3.99
C PHE A 100 4.36 -19.74 4.32
N GLN A 101 3.75 -20.55 5.19
CA GLN A 101 4.32 -21.82 5.61
C GLN A 101 4.61 -22.80 4.47
N SER A 102 3.83 -22.72 3.38
CA SER A 102 4.01 -23.54 2.19
C SER A 102 4.80 -22.86 1.06
N TYR A 103 5.32 -21.65 1.27
CA TYR A 103 6.01 -20.91 0.22
C TYR A 103 7.45 -21.41 0.05
N LYS A 104 7.93 -21.42 -1.20
CA LYS A 104 9.33 -21.67 -1.53
C LYS A 104 10.21 -20.66 -0.79
N PHE A 105 11.38 -21.14 -0.34
CA PHE A 105 12.39 -20.35 0.36
C PHE A 105 11.96 -19.67 1.66
N ARG A 106 10.78 -19.99 2.22
CA ARG A 106 10.34 -19.43 3.52
C ARG A 106 11.42 -19.52 4.60
N ASN A 107 12.06 -20.68 4.75
CA ASN A 107 13.05 -20.88 5.82
C ASN A 107 14.32 -20.07 5.58
N THR A 108 14.68 -19.82 4.32
CA THR A 108 15.87 -19.07 3.93
C THR A 108 15.64 -17.56 4.04
N CYS A 109 14.49 -17.08 3.59
CA CYS A 109 14.15 -15.66 3.66
C CYS A 109 13.69 -15.23 5.07
N ASN A 110 13.28 -16.18 5.91
CA ASN A 110 12.87 -15.97 7.29
C ASN A 110 11.80 -14.86 7.46
N VAL A 111 10.70 -15.01 6.72
CA VAL A 111 9.54 -14.12 6.77
C VAL A 111 8.29 -14.97 7.00
N SER A 112 7.50 -14.59 8.01
CA SER A 112 6.16 -15.11 8.30
C SER A 112 5.10 -14.06 7.96
N SER A 113 3.91 -14.46 7.53
CA SER A 113 2.82 -13.49 7.34
C SER A 113 2.40 -12.83 8.66
N LEU A 114 2.56 -13.54 9.78
CA LEU A 114 2.27 -13.02 11.12
C LEU A 114 3.27 -11.96 11.59
N ASP A 115 4.45 -11.89 10.97
CA ASP A 115 5.41 -10.81 11.22
C ASP A 115 5.04 -9.53 10.45
N LEU A 116 4.21 -9.65 9.41
CA LEU A 116 3.85 -8.56 8.52
C LEU A 116 2.57 -7.84 8.97
N HIS A 117 1.62 -8.58 9.51
CA HIS A 117 0.35 -8.07 9.98
C HIS A 117 -0.17 -8.88 11.18
N ALA A 118 -0.65 -8.18 12.21
CA ALA A 118 -1.28 -8.78 13.37
C ALA A 118 -2.79 -8.53 13.31
N PRO A 119 -3.62 -9.56 13.07
CA PRO A 119 -5.04 -9.38 12.87
C PRO A 119 -5.76 -8.99 14.16
N PHE A 120 -6.79 -8.16 14.04
CA PHE A 120 -7.68 -7.74 15.11
C PHE A 120 -9.14 -7.56 14.63
N SER A 121 -10.01 -7.18 15.55
CA SER A 121 -11.43 -6.90 15.26
C SER A 121 -11.82 -5.44 15.57
N PRO A 122 -12.78 -4.87 14.81
CA PRO A 122 -13.53 -5.50 13.71
C PRO A 122 -12.85 -5.36 12.34
N LEU A 123 -13.22 -6.17 11.34
CA LEU A 123 -12.88 -5.88 9.93
C LEU A 123 -13.56 -4.58 9.43
N CYS A 124 -12.91 -3.89 8.49
CA CYS A 124 -13.51 -2.76 7.80
C CYS A 124 -14.72 -3.19 6.96
N LYS A 125 -15.77 -2.37 6.97
CA LYS A 125 -17.10 -2.72 6.42
C LYS A 125 -17.26 -2.37 4.95
N ASP A 126 -16.56 -1.33 4.50
CA ASP A 126 -16.71 -0.76 3.16
C ASP A 126 -15.35 -0.24 2.66
N ARG A 127 -15.25 0.04 1.35
CA ARG A 127 -14.01 0.53 0.74
C ARG A 127 -13.48 1.80 1.39
N SER A 128 -14.36 2.73 1.74
CA SER A 128 -13.95 4.02 2.31
C SER A 128 -13.29 3.86 3.67
N SER A 129 -13.92 3.10 4.57
CA SER A 129 -13.37 2.76 5.89
C SER A 129 -12.09 1.93 5.77
N MET A 130 -12.02 0.99 4.82
CA MET A 130 -10.82 0.19 4.55
C MET A 130 -9.64 1.08 4.10
N LEU A 131 -9.84 1.96 3.12
CA LEU A 131 -8.80 2.86 2.63
C LEU A 131 -8.35 3.86 3.71
N ALA A 132 -9.29 4.40 4.50
CA ALA A 132 -8.97 5.27 5.61
C ALA A 132 -8.15 4.55 6.70
N ALA A 133 -8.56 3.34 7.09
CA ALA A 133 -7.86 2.50 8.06
C ALA A 133 -6.44 2.16 7.60
N MET A 134 -6.30 1.76 6.34
CA MET A 134 -5.02 1.39 5.73
C MET A 134 -4.09 2.60 5.54
N SER A 135 -4.61 3.75 5.14
CA SER A 135 -3.80 4.96 4.93
C SER A 135 -3.36 5.61 6.24
N SER A 136 -4.10 5.40 7.32
CA SER A 136 -3.84 6.01 8.64
C SER A 136 -3.29 5.04 9.70
N GLY A 137 -3.21 3.74 9.37
CA GLY A 137 -2.57 2.71 10.17
C GLY A 137 -1.05 2.81 10.14
N GLY A 138 -0.36 2.06 10.99
CA GLY A 138 1.09 2.16 11.12
C GLY A 138 1.71 0.96 11.83
N ARG A 139 2.91 1.16 12.36
CA ARG A 139 3.64 0.17 13.14
C ARG A 139 3.86 0.72 14.55
N ILE A 140 4.08 -0.16 15.51
CA ILE A 140 4.53 0.22 16.86
C ILE A 140 5.88 -0.43 17.07
N GLY A 141 6.91 0.24 16.56
CA GLY A 141 8.28 -0.29 16.48
C GLY A 141 8.75 -0.42 15.04
N HIS A 142 10.06 -0.33 14.85
CA HIS A 142 10.69 -0.45 13.54
C HIS A 142 10.53 -1.89 13.02
N ASP A 143 9.95 -2.04 11.82
CA ASP A 143 9.58 -3.33 11.20
C ASP A 143 8.63 -4.23 12.02
N ALA A 144 7.99 -3.69 13.06
CA ALA A 144 6.91 -4.39 13.76
C ALA A 144 5.72 -4.63 12.81
N PRO A 145 4.86 -5.64 13.03
CA PRO A 145 3.69 -5.89 12.19
C PRO A 145 2.87 -4.62 11.94
N TYR A 146 2.40 -4.46 10.71
CA TYR A 146 1.55 -3.35 10.33
C TYR A 146 0.14 -3.55 10.89
N MET A 147 -0.43 -2.48 11.45
CA MET A 147 -1.79 -2.47 11.98
C MET A 147 -2.56 -1.31 11.34
N PRO A 148 -3.61 -1.59 10.55
CA PRO A 148 -4.61 -0.61 10.16
C PRO A 148 -5.19 0.13 11.38
N ARG A 149 -5.74 1.32 11.14
CA ARG A 149 -6.38 2.11 12.20
C ARG A 149 -7.88 1.84 12.26
N GLU A 150 -8.43 1.72 13.47
CA GLU A 150 -9.88 1.63 13.78
C GLU A 150 -10.56 0.32 13.39
N CYS A 151 -10.32 -0.19 12.19
CA CYS A 151 -10.78 -1.48 11.70
C CYS A 151 -9.67 -2.21 10.96
N ASP A 152 -9.79 -3.53 10.88
CA ASP A 152 -8.76 -4.42 10.39
C ASP A 152 -8.95 -4.78 8.91
N MET A 153 -7.85 -5.20 8.28
CA MET A 153 -7.81 -5.74 6.93
C MET A 153 -7.64 -7.26 6.98
N ARG A 154 -7.99 -7.97 5.90
CA ARG A 154 -7.70 -9.41 5.78
C ARG A 154 -6.25 -9.64 5.38
N TRP A 155 -5.69 -10.76 5.83
CA TRP A 155 -4.50 -11.34 5.22
C TRP A 155 -4.90 -12.55 4.38
N PHE A 156 -4.96 -12.36 3.06
CA PHE A 156 -5.46 -13.40 2.16
C PHE A 156 -4.44 -14.52 1.94
N THR A 157 -4.94 -15.74 1.79
CA THR A 157 -4.20 -16.89 1.28
C THR A 157 -3.95 -16.75 -0.22
N THR A 158 -3.02 -17.53 -0.77
CA THR A 158 -2.81 -17.58 -2.23
C THR A 158 -4.09 -17.88 -3.01
N ASP A 159 -4.90 -18.81 -2.51
CA ASP A 159 -6.13 -19.22 -3.18
C ASP A 159 -7.15 -18.06 -3.21
N GLU A 160 -7.37 -17.39 -2.07
CA GLU A 160 -8.21 -16.19 -1.99
C GLU A 160 -7.67 -15.07 -2.91
N ILE A 161 -6.35 -14.91 -3.03
CA ILE A 161 -5.74 -13.91 -3.93
C ILE A 161 -6.02 -14.25 -5.39
N CYS A 162 -5.89 -15.51 -5.78
CA CYS A 162 -6.21 -15.96 -7.13
C CYS A 162 -7.70 -15.74 -7.46
N GLU A 163 -8.59 -16.03 -6.52
CA GLU A 163 -10.03 -15.73 -6.65
C GLU A 163 -10.27 -14.22 -6.82
N ILE A 164 -9.64 -13.37 -6.00
CA ILE A 164 -9.79 -11.91 -6.08
C ILE A 164 -9.34 -11.39 -7.44
N LEU A 165 -8.15 -11.77 -7.90
CA LEU A 165 -7.57 -11.31 -9.17
C LEU A 165 -8.32 -11.87 -10.38
N GLY A 166 -8.81 -13.11 -10.29
CA GLY A 166 -9.56 -13.79 -11.36
C GLY A 166 -10.95 -13.19 -11.63
N ARG A 167 -11.46 -12.30 -10.77
CA ARG A 167 -12.72 -11.56 -11.01
C ARG A 167 -12.61 -10.49 -12.08
N PHE A 168 -11.39 -10.01 -12.37
CA PHE A 168 -11.15 -8.94 -13.33
C PHE A 168 -10.64 -9.48 -14.66
N ASP A 169 -10.89 -8.75 -15.74
CA ASP A 169 -10.24 -9.04 -17.03
C ASP A 169 -8.76 -8.72 -16.94
N LYS A 170 -8.45 -7.56 -16.34
CA LYS A 170 -7.09 -7.07 -16.11
C LYS A 170 -7.02 -6.22 -14.84
N VAL A 171 -5.94 -6.36 -14.08
CA VAL A 171 -5.49 -5.38 -13.09
C VAL A 171 -4.29 -4.65 -13.68
N VAL A 172 -4.48 -3.38 -14.03
CA VAL A 172 -3.52 -2.57 -14.77
C VAL A 172 -2.87 -1.56 -13.84
N LEU A 173 -1.57 -1.70 -13.62
CA LEU A 173 -0.76 -0.75 -12.87
C LEU A 173 -0.17 0.26 -13.84
N VAL A 174 -0.42 1.56 -13.64
CA VAL A 174 0.13 2.63 -14.49
C VAL A 174 0.87 3.62 -13.60
N GLY A 175 2.18 3.77 -13.80
CA GLY A 175 2.93 4.65 -12.92
C GLY A 175 4.42 4.42 -12.86
N ASP A 176 5.01 4.85 -11.75
CA ASP A 176 6.44 4.80 -11.51
C ASP A 176 6.93 3.51 -10.83
N SER A 177 8.23 3.47 -10.55
CA SER A 177 8.93 2.34 -9.93
C SER A 177 8.34 1.90 -8.57
N MET A 178 7.48 2.70 -7.93
CA MET A 178 6.80 2.29 -6.71
C MET A 178 5.75 1.20 -6.96
N LEU A 179 5.04 1.27 -8.09
CA LEU A 179 4.04 0.27 -8.48
C LEU A 179 4.69 -1.05 -8.90
N ARG A 180 5.93 -1.00 -9.43
CA ARG A 180 6.73 -2.20 -9.72
C ARG A 180 6.84 -3.13 -8.52
N HIS A 181 6.97 -2.56 -7.33
CA HIS A 181 7.07 -3.35 -6.12
C HIS A 181 5.75 -3.99 -5.70
N ILE A 182 4.61 -3.41 -6.10
CA ILE A 182 3.29 -4.01 -5.88
C ILE A 182 3.11 -5.20 -6.81
N ILE A 183 3.34 -5.05 -8.12
CA ILE A 183 3.24 -6.18 -9.05
C ILE A 183 4.25 -7.29 -8.74
N GLY A 184 5.49 -6.95 -8.35
CA GLY A 184 6.46 -7.94 -7.88
C GLY A 184 5.98 -8.70 -6.64
N SER A 185 5.36 -8.00 -5.68
CA SER A 185 4.81 -8.63 -4.47
C SER A 185 3.56 -9.47 -4.76
N LEU A 186 2.70 -9.05 -5.69
CA LEU A 186 1.59 -9.87 -6.17
C LEU A 186 2.13 -11.17 -6.78
N ASN A 187 3.21 -11.10 -7.58
CA ASN A 187 3.86 -12.28 -8.14
C ASN A 187 4.46 -13.22 -7.09
N ILE A 188 5.07 -12.70 -6.02
CA ILE A 188 5.50 -13.52 -4.86
C ILE A 188 4.33 -14.31 -4.28
N LEU A 189 3.17 -13.66 -4.13
CA LEU A 189 1.99 -14.25 -3.50
C LEU A 189 1.35 -15.33 -4.37
N ILE A 190 1.14 -15.06 -5.67
CA ILE A 190 0.51 -16.00 -6.62
C ILE A 190 1.46 -17.13 -7.06
N ARG A 191 2.78 -16.95 -6.93
CA ARG A 191 3.77 -18.01 -7.24
C ARG A 191 4.22 -18.79 -5.99
N LYS A 192 3.76 -18.38 -4.80
CA LYS A 192 4.17 -18.94 -3.50
C LYS A 192 5.69 -19.01 -3.35
N ASP A 193 6.38 -17.95 -3.74
CA ASP A 193 7.85 -17.93 -3.80
C ASP A 193 8.42 -16.65 -3.19
N LEU A 194 8.92 -16.75 -1.94
CA LEU A 194 9.55 -15.63 -1.24
C LEU A 194 10.96 -15.31 -1.74
N GLY A 195 11.59 -16.23 -2.49
CA GLY A 195 12.98 -16.12 -2.91
C GLY A 195 13.16 -15.42 -4.25
N TYR A 196 12.35 -15.81 -5.24
CA TYR A 196 12.43 -15.35 -6.64
C TYR A 196 11.07 -14.94 -7.23
N GLY A 197 10.00 -14.96 -6.44
CA GLY A 197 8.66 -14.71 -6.92
C GLY A 197 8.45 -13.37 -7.63
N ALA A 198 9.21 -12.33 -7.31
CA ALA A 198 9.08 -11.00 -7.91
C ALA A 198 9.91 -10.78 -9.19
N VAL A 199 10.78 -11.72 -9.53
CA VAL A 199 11.77 -11.58 -10.60
C VAL A 199 11.67 -12.71 -11.63
N THR A 200 12.18 -12.44 -12.82
CA THR A 200 12.29 -13.34 -13.97
C THR A 200 13.53 -14.20 -13.83
N ASP A 201 13.59 -15.09 -12.82
CA ASP A 201 14.82 -15.82 -12.50
C ASP A 201 15.29 -16.78 -13.61
N TRP A 202 14.40 -17.13 -14.54
CA TRP A 202 14.71 -17.81 -15.80
C TRP A 202 15.56 -16.97 -16.77
N ASN A 203 15.62 -15.65 -16.61
CA ASN A 203 16.34 -14.72 -17.49
C ASN A 203 17.70 -14.28 -16.89
N PHE A 204 18.08 -14.77 -15.71
CA PHE A 204 19.38 -14.44 -15.14
C PHE A 204 20.52 -15.09 -15.94
N SER A 205 21.37 -14.25 -16.53
CA SER A 205 22.53 -14.68 -17.32
C SER A 205 23.72 -15.14 -16.47
N LEU A 206 23.78 -14.72 -15.19
CA LEU A 206 24.87 -15.03 -14.27
C LEU A 206 24.33 -15.54 -12.93
N GLN A 207 25.01 -16.55 -12.36
CA GLN A 207 24.64 -17.08 -11.05
C GLN A 207 24.77 -16.04 -9.92
N GLU A 208 25.60 -15.02 -10.11
CA GLU A 208 25.79 -13.91 -9.17
C GLU A 208 24.56 -12.97 -9.15
N SER A 209 23.99 -12.62 -10.32
CA SER A 209 22.78 -11.80 -10.38
C SER A 209 21.60 -12.50 -9.72
N ARG A 210 21.55 -13.84 -9.82
CA ARG A 210 20.55 -14.66 -9.12
C ARG A 210 20.72 -14.63 -7.60
N LYS A 211 21.91 -14.38 -7.06
CA LYS A 211 22.08 -14.20 -5.61
C LYS A 211 21.77 -12.78 -5.17
N GLU A 212 22.10 -11.80 -6.01
CA GLU A 212 21.85 -10.37 -5.76
C GLU A 212 20.36 -10.02 -5.77
N CYS A 213 19.51 -10.84 -6.41
CA CYS A 213 18.06 -10.63 -6.50
C CYS A 213 17.26 -11.71 -5.75
N PHE A 214 17.69 -12.05 -4.53
CA PHE A 214 17.07 -13.11 -3.73
C PHE A 214 16.47 -12.58 -2.42
N CYS A 215 15.32 -13.13 -2.01
CA CYS A 215 14.57 -12.70 -0.82
C CYS A 215 14.28 -11.19 -0.84
N ASN A 216 14.72 -10.43 0.16
CA ASN A 216 14.45 -9.01 0.25
C ASN A 216 15.06 -8.24 -0.95
N GLU A 217 16.20 -8.69 -1.48
CA GLU A 217 16.95 -7.97 -2.52
C GLU A 217 16.27 -8.02 -3.90
N GLN A 218 15.22 -8.83 -4.08
CA GLN A 218 14.40 -8.81 -5.30
C GLN A 218 13.84 -7.41 -5.61
N PHE A 219 13.67 -6.57 -4.59
CA PHE A 219 13.18 -5.19 -4.71
C PHE A 219 14.32 -4.17 -4.80
N ASN A 220 15.57 -4.61 -4.93
CA ASN A 220 16.72 -3.75 -5.11
C ASN A 220 16.70 -3.14 -6.51
N VAL A 221 16.46 -1.83 -6.57
CA VAL A 221 16.22 -1.12 -7.83
C VAL A 221 17.44 -0.98 -8.72
N LYS A 222 18.66 -1.22 -8.21
CA LYS A 222 19.91 -1.10 -8.99
C LYS A 222 20.27 -2.38 -9.73
N ALA A 223 20.19 -3.52 -9.05
CA ALA A 223 20.62 -4.81 -9.60
C ALA A 223 19.45 -5.59 -10.22
N CYS A 224 18.23 -5.42 -9.69
CA CYS A 224 17.12 -6.34 -9.95
C CYS A 224 15.95 -5.73 -10.70
N SER A 225 15.93 -4.41 -10.87
CA SER A 225 14.85 -3.69 -11.58
C SER A 225 14.60 -4.22 -12.98
N VAL A 226 15.68 -4.45 -13.75
CA VAL A 226 15.62 -4.97 -15.13
C VAL A 226 15.16 -6.42 -15.22
N GLN A 227 15.07 -7.11 -14.08
CA GLN A 227 14.67 -8.51 -13.98
C GLN A 227 13.30 -8.65 -13.31
N GLY A 228 12.62 -7.54 -12.97
CA GLY A 228 11.30 -7.57 -12.36
C GLY A 228 10.22 -8.12 -13.30
N ILE A 229 9.18 -8.73 -12.73
CA ILE A 229 8.01 -9.16 -13.50
C ILE A 229 7.05 -7.98 -13.69
N TYR A 230 6.72 -7.68 -14.94
CA TYR A 230 5.79 -6.61 -15.31
C TYR A 230 4.47 -7.14 -15.88
N LYS A 231 4.40 -8.39 -16.35
CA LYS A 231 3.17 -9.01 -16.88
C LYS A 231 3.07 -10.45 -16.42
N THR A 232 1.89 -10.85 -15.93
CA THR A 232 1.63 -12.27 -15.61
C THR A 232 1.78 -13.16 -16.87
N ALA A 233 1.49 -12.63 -18.06
CA ALA A 233 1.66 -13.35 -19.32
C ALA A 233 3.12 -13.83 -19.55
N ASP A 234 4.12 -13.09 -19.07
CA ASP A 234 5.53 -13.49 -19.18
C ASP A 234 5.82 -14.71 -18.30
N VAL A 235 5.24 -14.76 -17.10
CA VAL A 235 5.33 -15.92 -16.20
C VAL A 235 4.68 -17.14 -16.85
N LEU A 236 3.48 -16.99 -17.41
CA LEU A 236 2.78 -18.09 -18.10
C LEU A 236 3.56 -18.62 -19.31
N THR A 237 4.30 -17.75 -19.99
CA THR A 237 5.08 -18.12 -21.17
C THR A 237 6.37 -18.87 -20.80
N HIS A 238 7.03 -18.47 -19.71
CA HIS A 238 8.38 -18.93 -19.40
C HIS A 238 8.49 -19.86 -18.18
N ASP A 239 7.58 -19.73 -17.21
CA ASP A 239 7.56 -20.49 -15.95
C ASP A 239 6.12 -20.77 -15.47
N PRO A 240 5.27 -21.41 -16.32
CA PRO A 240 3.84 -21.60 -16.01
C PRO A 240 3.60 -22.45 -14.75
N GLU A 241 4.48 -23.41 -14.46
CA GLU A 241 4.38 -24.28 -13.28
C GLU A 241 4.61 -23.54 -11.96
N SER A 242 5.20 -22.33 -12.00
CA SER A 242 5.36 -21.52 -10.79
C SER A 242 4.08 -20.86 -10.33
N LEU A 243 3.08 -20.69 -11.20
CA LEU A 243 1.84 -20.01 -10.88
C LEU A 243 0.89 -20.96 -10.12
N ALA A 244 0.46 -20.56 -8.92
CA ALA A 244 -0.44 -21.37 -8.10
C ALA A 244 -1.93 -21.17 -8.43
N CYS A 245 -2.28 -20.14 -9.20
CA CYS A 245 -3.65 -19.85 -9.58
C CYS A 245 -4.16 -20.84 -10.63
N ASN A 246 -5.32 -21.45 -10.36
CA ASN A 246 -6.00 -22.33 -11.32
C ASN A 246 -6.74 -21.53 -12.40
N ASP A 247 -7.40 -20.44 -11.98
CA ASP A 247 -8.10 -19.55 -12.89
C ASP A 247 -7.13 -18.58 -13.58
N PRO A 248 -7.39 -18.20 -14.85
CA PRO A 248 -6.60 -17.19 -15.53
C PRO A 248 -6.64 -15.86 -14.77
N ILE A 249 -5.46 -15.32 -14.48
CA ILE A 249 -5.28 -13.99 -13.92
C ILE A 249 -4.43 -13.14 -14.87
N ASN A 250 -4.70 -11.85 -14.88
CA ASN A 250 -3.99 -10.92 -15.76
C ASN A 250 -3.63 -9.64 -15.00
N VAL A 251 -2.39 -9.56 -14.54
CA VAL A 251 -1.84 -8.36 -13.90
C VAL A 251 -0.75 -7.82 -14.79
N ILE A 252 -0.86 -6.55 -15.17
CA ILE A 252 0.10 -5.88 -16.03
C ILE A 252 0.55 -4.56 -15.41
N MET A 253 1.77 -4.16 -15.70
CA MET A 253 2.29 -2.85 -15.36
C MET A 253 2.79 -2.13 -16.62
N GLU A 254 2.32 -0.90 -16.79
CA GLU A 254 2.81 0.06 -17.78
C GLU A 254 3.56 1.17 -17.04
N GLU A 255 4.88 1.21 -17.22
CA GLU A 255 5.77 2.14 -16.52
C GLU A 255 5.76 3.51 -17.22
N ILE A 256 4.97 4.44 -16.67
CA ILE A 256 4.77 5.79 -17.20
C ILE A 256 5.23 6.78 -16.13
N VAL A 257 6.54 7.01 -16.07
CA VAL A 257 7.19 7.66 -14.91
C VAL A 257 7.19 9.18 -14.94
N ARG A 258 7.10 9.80 -16.12
CA ARG A 258 7.39 11.23 -16.30
C ARG A 258 6.23 12.03 -16.85
N PHE A 259 6.25 13.31 -16.55
CA PHE A 259 5.40 14.32 -17.17
C PHE A 259 6.24 15.37 -17.92
N PRO A 260 5.90 15.72 -19.18
CA PRO A 260 4.79 15.21 -19.99
C PRO A 260 4.97 13.74 -20.39
N VAL A 261 3.85 13.04 -20.59
CA VAL A 261 3.85 11.62 -20.97
C VAL A 261 4.26 11.48 -22.44
N PRO A 262 5.28 10.66 -22.76
CA PRO A 262 5.69 10.37 -24.13
C PRO A 262 4.58 9.66 -24.94
N GLU A 263 4.47 9.99 -26.23
CA GLU A 263 3.44 9.42 -27.11
C GLU A 263 3.52 7.90 -27.25
N HIS A 264 4.72 7.31 -27.22
CA HIS A 264 4.87 5.86 -27.31
C HIS A 264 4.40 5.15 -26.03
N GLU A 265 4.58 5.74 -24.84
CA GLU A 265 4.06 5.20 -23.57
C GLU A 265 2.52 5.27 -23.55
N ILE A 266 1.94 6.36 -24.08
CA ILE A 266 0.48 6.48 -24.29
C ILE A 266 -0.04 5.38 -25.21
N LYS A 267 0.62 5.17 -26.36
CA LYS A 267 0.23 4.14 -27.31
C LYS A 267 0.34 2.74 -26.70
N GLN A 268 1.40 2.47 -25.95
CA GLN A 268 1.58 1.19 -25.28
C GLN A 268 0.48 0.91 -24.25
N LEU A 269 0.05 1.94 -23.50
CA LEU A 269 -1.09 1.83 -22.59
C LEU A 269 -2.38 1.52 -23.36
N GLU A 270 -2.65 2.25 -24.44
CA GLU A 270 -3.81 2.03 -25.32
C GLU A 270 -3.84 0.60 -25.87
N ASP A 271 -2.73 0.11 -26.41
CA ASP A 271 -2.58 -1.26 -26.92
C ASP A 271 -2.83 -2.29 -25.81
N SER A 272 -2.37 -2.03 -24.59
CA SER A 272 -2.48 -2.97 -23.47
C SER A 272 -3.91 -3.11 -22.92
N ILE A 273 -4.73 -2.05 -23.01
CA ILE A 273 -6.11 -2.04 -22.51
C ILE A 273 -7.15 -2.19 -23.63
N GLY A 274 -6.75 -2.09 -24.90
CA GLY A 274 -7.65 -2.13 -26.06
C GLY A 274 -8.34 -3.48 -26.27
N ASP A 275 -7.66 -4.59 -25.95
CA ASP A 275 -8.29 -5.91 -25.95
C ASP A 275 -9.10 -6.11 -24.66
N GLN A 276 -10.42 -5.94 -24.74
CA GLN A 276 -11.32 -6.11 -23.60
C GLN A 276 -12.03 -7.47 -23.63
N GLY A 277 -11.98 -8.19 -22.50
CA GLY A 277 -12.86 -9.32 -22.23
C GLY A 277 -14.26 -8.89 -21.76
N GLU A 278 -15.00 -9.86 -21.20
CA GLU A 278 -16.34 -9.61 -20.63
C GLU A 278 -16.30 -9.05 -19.20
N LYS A 279 -15.15 -9.15 -18.52
CA LYS A 279 -14.95 -8.71 -17.14
C LYS A 279 -14.43 -7.27 -17.09
N GLU A 280 -14.58 -6.62 -15.94
CA GLU A 280 -14.11 -5.26 -15.74
C GLU A 280 -12.57 -5.19 -15.68
N ILE A 281 -12.02 -4.06 -16.13
CA ILE A 281 -10.61 -3.70 -15.96
C ILE A 281 -10.47 -2.75 -14.78
N VAL A 282 -9.52 -3.03 -13.88
CA VAL A 282 -9.24 -2.18 -12.72
C VAL A 282 -7.87 -1.53 -12.86
N PHE A 283 -7.75 -0.27 -12.44
CA PHE A 283 -6.53 0.52 -12.55
C PHE A 283 -5.93 0.89 -11.19
N LEU A 284 -4.62 0.70 -11.08
CA LEU A 284 -3.81 1.20 -9.96
C LEU A 284 -2.85 2.26 -10.50
N PHE A 285 -2.95 3.48 -10.00
CA PHE A 285 -2.10 4.61 -10.41
C PHE A 285 -1.05 4.91 -9.34
N GLY A 286 0.13 5.36 -9.75
CA GLY A 286 1.18 5.72 -8.81
C GLY A 286 2.21 6.64 -9.45
N HIS A 287 2.30 7.87 -8.96
CA HIS A 287 3.22 8.87 -9.48
C HIS A 287 3.53 9.91 -8.41
N GLY A 288 4.75 10.45 -8.44
CA GLY A 288 5.09 11.64 -7.65
C GLY A 288 6.57 11.90 -7.51
N LEU A 289 7.37 10.88 -7.18
CA LEU A 289 8.80 11.05 -6.88
C LEU A 289 9.59 11.53 -8.10
N TRP A 290 9.29 11.00 -9.28
CA TRP A 290 9.86 11.41 -10.56
C TRP A 290 9.54 12.85 -10.94
N SER A 291 8.45 13.40 -10.40
CA SER A 291 8.07 14.80 -10.55
C SER A 291 8.46 15.66 -9.34
N ASN A 292 9.36 15.17 -8.49
CA ASN A 292 9.82 15.85 -7.27
C ASN A 292 8.66 16.28 -6.36
N LEU A 293 7.62 15.44 -6.26
CA LEU A 293 6.37 15.69 -5.54
C LEU A 293 5.63 16.97 -6.01
N ASP A 294 5.82 17.36 -7.28
CA ASP A 294 5.03 18.42 -7.90
C ASP A 294 3.60 17.91 -8.15
N LEU A 295 2.66 18.47 -7.39
CA LEU A 295 1.25 18.11 -7.48
C LEU A 295 0.67 18.39 -8.87
N GLN A 296 1.01 19.54 -9.48
CA GLN A 296 0.44 19.90 -10.78
C GLN A 296 0.94 18.98 -11.88
N LYS A 297 2.23 18.62 -11.87
CA LYS A 297 2.76 17.62 -12.80
C LYS A 297 2.07 16.26 -12.63
N THR A 298 1.87 15.83 -11.38
CA THR A 298 1.17 14.56 -11.07
C THR A 298 -0.28 14.57 -11.52
N VAL A 299 -0.99 15.68 -11.30
CA VAL A 299 -2.37 15.84 -11.74
C VAL A 299 -2.47 15.86 -13.26
N ASN A 300 -1.58 16.58 -13.95
CA ASN A 300 -1.57 16.61 -15.41
C ASN A 300 -1.19 15.26 -16.03
N TRP A 301 -0.27 14.53 -15.38
CA TRP A 301 0.07 13.16 -15.74
C TRP A 301 -1.17 12.26 -15.62
N LEU A 302 -1.87 12.33 -14.49
CA LEU A 302 -3.08 11.54 -14.26
C LEU A 302 -4.15 11.89 -15.30
N ASP A 303 -4.38 13.18 -15.57
CA ASP A 303 -5.34 13.63 -16.59
C ASP A 303 -4.99 13.15 -18.02
N ALA A 304 -3.70 13.01 -18.34
CA ALA A 304 -3.26 12.45 -19.61
C ALA A 304 -3.57 10.95 -19.69
N VAL A 305 -3.22 10.19 -18.65
CA VAL A 305 -3.49 8.75 -18.54
C VAL A 305 -4.99 8.46 -18.58
N LEU A 306 -5.79 9.18 -17.80
CA LEU A 306 -7.24 9.01 -17.74
C LEU A 306 -7.94 9.31 -19.06
N ARG A 307 -7.39 10.21 -19.87
CA ARG A 307 -7.91 10.49 -21.22
C ARG A 307 -7.76 9.28 -22.14
N VAL A 308 -6.65 8.57 -22.03
CA VAL A 308 -6.41 7.32 -22.77
C VAL A 308 -7.36 6.25 -22.26
N VAL A 309 -7.35 5.97 -20.96
CA VAL A 309 -8.22 4.96 -20.35
C VAL A 309 -9.69 5.20 -20.74
N SER A 310 -10.19 6.41 -20.50
CA SER A 310 -11.59 6.72 -20.79
C SER A 310 -11.92 6.76 -22.29
N GLY A 311 -10.93 7.05 -23.13
CA GLY A 311 -11.07 7.07 -24.59
C GLY A 311 -11.10 5.68 -25.20
N THR A 312 -10.34 4.73 -24.63
CA THR A 312 -10.21 3.36 -25.13
C THR A 312 -11.31 2.45 -24.58
N ILE A 313 -11.58 2.49 -23.28
CA ILE A 313 -12.44 1.51 -22.60
C ILE A 313 -13.71 2.09 -21.99
N GLY A 314 -13.96 3.39 -22.15
CA GLY A 314 -15.10 4.07 -21.55
C GLY A 314 -14.91 4.40 -20.06
N ARG A 315 -16.01 4.54 -19.33
CA ARG A 315 -16.01 5.06 -17.93
C ARG A 315 -16.34 4.02 -16.87
N GLU A 316 -16.61 2.78 -17.28
CA GLU A 316 -16.94 1.68 -16.38
C GLU A 316 -15.65 0.94 -16.01
N TRP A 317 -14.94 1.51 -15.03
CA TRP A 317 -13.73 0.93 -14.43
C TRP A 317 -13.52 1.52 -13.02
N HIS A 318 -12.83 0.79 -12.16
CA HIS A 318 -12.41 1.25 -10.84
C HIS A 318 -10.94 1.68 -10.80
N GLY A 319 -10.65 2.76 -10.08
CA GLY A 319 -9.30 3.34 -9.98
C GLY A 319 -8.85 3.57 -8.55
N LEU A 320 -7.62 3.18 -8.24
CA LEU A 320 -6.95 3.49 -6.98
C LEU A 320 -5.64 4.23 -7.24
N PHE A 321 -5.48 5.44 -6.70
CA PHE A 321 -4.19 6.15 -6.70
C PHE A 321 -3.41 5.81 -5.43
N ILE A 322 -2.17 5.37 -5.58
CA ILE A 322 -1.27 4.98 -4.50
C ILE A 322 -0.14 6.00 -4.40
N THR A 323 0.00 6.67 -3.27
CA THR A 323 1.03 7.70 -3.08
C THR A 323 2.36 7.12 -2.61
N PRO A 324 3.49 7.83 -2.82
CA PRO A 324 4.81 7.33 -2.45
C PRO A 324 4.99 7.04 -0.96
N ASN A 325 5.92 6.13 -0.65
CA ASN A 325 6.29 5.80 0.72
C ASN A 325 6.90 7.00 1.46
N ALA A 326 6.96 6.91 2.78
CA ALA A 326 7.80 7.72 3.64
C ALA A 326 9.29 7.65 3.25
N SER A 327 10.00 8.74 3.54
CA SER A 327 11.45 8.79 3.44
C SER A 327 12.09 8.05 4.60
N GLY A 328 13.01 7.13 4.28
CA GLY A 328 13.88 6.45 5.24
C GLY A 328 15.17 7.23 5.52
N LYS A 329 15.98 6.69 6.43
CA LYS A 329 17.24 7.27 6.91
C LYS A 329 18.35 7.33 5.86
N GLU A 330 18.34 6.42 4.89
CA GLU A 330 19.37 6.33 3.85
C GLU A 330 19.08 7.24 2.64
N LYS A 331 18.01 8.06 2.71
CA LYS A 331 17.66 8.97 1.63
C LYS A 331 18.73 10.07 1.53
N PRO A 332 19.31 10.35 0.35
CA PRO A 332 20.37 11.35 0.24
C PRO A 332 19.91 12.75 0.68
N ASP A 333 20.81 13.48 1.35
CA ASP A 333 20.52 14.77 1.99
C ASP A 333 19.94 15.81 1.02
N GLU A 334 20.40 15.81 -0.23
CA GLU A 334 19.93 16.69 -1.30
C GLU A 334 18.41 16.57 -1.58
N TRP A 335 17.81 15.40 -1.30
CA TRP A 335 16.38 15.14 -1.51
C TRP A 335 15.53 15.32 -0.25
N ILE A 336 16.13 15.54 0.93
CA ILE A 336 15.37 15.66 2.20
C ILE A 336 14.43 16.87 2.16
N VAL A 337 14.87 17.98 1.56
CA VAL A 337 14.06 19.22 1.54
C VAL A 337 12.85 19.09 0.60
N THR A 338 13.04 18.51 -0.58
CA THR A 338 11.98 18.44 -1.60
C THR A 338 11.14 17.17 -1.51
N GLN A 339 11.71 16.07 -0.98
CA GLN A 339 11.08 14.76 -0.92
C GLN A 339 11.20 14.06 0.45
N GLY A 340 11.47 14.82 1.51
CA GLY A 340 11.44 14.31 2.87
C GLY A 340 10.01 14.09 3.39
N ASN A 341 9.91 13.55 4.60
CA ASN A 341 8.63 13.10 5.16
C ASN A 341 7.55 14.18 5.21
N LYS A 342 7.90 15.44 5.54
CA LYS A 342 6.92 16.53 5.53
C LYS A 342 6.35 16.79 4.13
N ALA A 343 7.19 16.77 3.09
CA ALA A 343 6.75 16.98 1.72
C ALA A 343 5.86 15.82 1.26
N LEU A 344 6.25 14.59 1.58
CA LEU A 344 5.48 13.38 1.29
C LEU A 344 4.10 13.38 1.95
N MET A 345 3.99 13.74 3.23
CA MET A 345 2.70 13.84 3.93
C MET A 345 1.76 14.85 3.26
N LEU A 346 2.27 16.04 2.92
CA LEU A 346 1.48 17.09 2.29
C LEU A 346 1.07 16.69 0.86
N PHE A 347 1.99 16.06 0.13
CA PHE A 347 1.71 15.54 -1.21
C PHE A 347 0.64 14.45 -1.17
N GLU A 348 0.73 13.52 -0.22
CA GLU A 348 -0.26 12.44 -0.04
C GLU A 348 -1.67 12.98 0.20
N GLU A 349 -1.82 13.93 1.13
CA GLU A 349 -3.12 14.57 1.41
C GLU A 349 -3.67 15.29 0.18
N ALA A 350 -2.82 16.03 -0.54
CA ALA A 350 -3.24 16.80 -1.72
C ALA A 350 -3.62 15.90 -2.91
N VAL A 351 -2.87 14.83 -3.15
CA VAL A 351 -3.20 13.84 -4.19
C VAL A 351 -4.51 13.15 -3.87
N GLY A 352 -4.77 12.78 -2.61
CA GLY A 352 -6.05 12.20 -2.21
C GLY A 352 -7.25 13.09 -2.56
N ILE A 353 -7.11 14.41 -2.34
CA ILE A 353 -8.15 15.39 -2.72
C ILE A 353 -8.32 15.46 -4.25
N GLU A 354 -7.22 15.52 -5.00
CA GLU A 354 -7.26 15.65 -6.46
C GLU A 354 -7.71 14.38 -7.18
N ALA A 355 -7.38 13.20 -6.65
CA ALA A 355 -7.87 11.91 -7.14
C ALA A 355 -9.38 11.78 -6.92
N ALA A 356 -9.88 12.15 -5.73
CA ALA A 356 -11.31 12.08 -5.41
C ALA A 356 -12.17 12.94 -6.36
N LYS A 357 -11.67 14.12 -6.78
CA LYS A 357 -12.36 14.97 -7.78
C LYS A 357 -12.56 14.28 -9.13
N ARG A 358 -11.75 13.25 -9.42
CA ARG A 358 -11.78 12.46 -10.66
C ARG A 358 -12.49 11.13 -10.48
N GLY A 359 -13.11 10.90 -9.32
CA GLY A 359 -13.75 9.62 -8.99
C GLY A 359 -12.75 8.49 -8.71
N ILE A 360 -11.50 8.83 -8.41
CA ILE A 360 -10.44 7.86 -8.14
C ILE A 360 -10.23 7.78 -6.63
N GLU A 361 -10.26 6.56 -6.10
CA GLU A 361 -10.00 6.30 -4.69
C GLU A 361 -8.50 6.47 -4.39
N HIS A 362 -8.14 6.68 -3.12
CA HIS A 362 -6.76 6.97 -2.74
C HIS A 362 -6.29 6.05 -1.60
N LEU A 363 -5.10 5.50 -1.77
CA LEU A 363 -4.38 4.74 -0.75
C LEU A 363 -3.08 5.46 -0.39
N GLY A 364 -3.06 6.02 0.82
CA GLY A 364 -1.86 6.57 1.43
C GLY A 364 -0.90 5.49 1.89
N THR A 365 0.38 5.64 1.60
CA THR A 365 1.42 4.70 2.06
C THR A 365 2.46 5.34 2.98
N TRP A 366 2.36 6.64 3.25
CA TRP A 366 3.31 7.32 4.13
C TRP A 366 3.31 6.71 5.54
N ASN A 367 2.15 6.60 6.20
CA ASN A 367 2.07 6.07 7.57
C ASN A 367 2.52 4.60 7.66
N MET A 368 2.10 3.76 6.72
CA MET A 368 2.47 2.33 6.75
C MET A 368 3.97 2.10 6.63
N SER A 369 4.69 3.04 6.00
CA SER A 369 6.09 2.91 5.65
C SER A 369 7.04 3.70 6.53
N ILE A 370 6.59 4.66 7.35
CA ILE A 370 7.48 5.53 8.14
C ILE A 370 8.45 4.77 9.07
N GLN A 371 8.01 3.65 9.65
CA GLN A 371 8.79 2.78 10.55
C GLN A 371 9.15 1.43 9.92
N SER A 372 9.46 1.43 8.63
CA SER A 372 9.87 0.21 7.91
C SER A 372 11.23 0.37 7.24
N ASN A 373 11.92 -0.75 7.07
CA ASN A 373 13.16 -0.83 6.31
C ASN A 373 12.97 -0.40 4.86
N LYS A 374 13.93 0.40 4.41
CA LYS A 374 14.05 0.85 3.04
C LYS A 374 15.50 0.75 2.64
N TYR A 375 15.74 0.25 1.43
CA TYR A 375 17.07 -0.04 0.92
C TYR A 375 17.92 1.21 0.71
N ASP A 376 17.33 2.20 0.07
CA ASP A 376 17.96 3.45 -0.34
C ASP A 376 17.25 4.67 0.27
N GLY A 377 16.46 4.43 1.32
CA GLY A 377 15.63 5.45 1.94
C GLY A 377 14.35 5.80 1.16
N VAL A 378 14.06 5.13 0.04
CA VAL A 378 12.84 5.34 -0.76
C VAL A 378 12.06 4.04 -0.93
N HIS A 379 12.73 3.00 -1.40
CA HIS A 379 12.13 1.72 -1.77
C HIS A 379 12.08 0.76 -0.58
N LEU A 380 10.89 0.24 -0.28
CA LEU A 380 10.67 -0.74 0.79
C LEU A 380 11.32 -2.07 0.47
N ASP A 381 11.66 -2.82 1.51
CA ASP A 381 12.01 -4.23 1.38
C ASP A 381 10.79 -5.11 1.04
N MET A 382 11.02 -6.42 0.87
CA MET A 382 9.95 -7.39 0.60
C MET A 382 8.84 -7.34 1.65
N ARG A 383 9.17 -7.17 2.93
CA ARG A 383 8.18 -7.13 4.03
C ARG A 383 7.22 -5.96 3.86
N GLY A 384 7.74 -4.77 3.60
CA GLY A 384 6.93 -3.58 3.35
C GLY A 384 6.10 -3.68 2.07
N ASN A 385 6.68 -4.24 1.00
CA ASN A 385 5.97 -4.38 -0.29
C ASN A 385 4.86 -5.44 -0.26
N LEU A 386 5.04 -6.54 0.48
CA LEU A 386 3.99 -7.55 0.70
C LEU A 386 2.78 -6.97 1.45
N VAL A 387 3.01 -6.10 2.44
CA VAL A 387 1.92 -5.39 3.14
C VAL A 387 1.16 -4.48 2.16
N LYS A 388 1.86 -3.72 1.30
CA LYS A 388 1.20 -2.89 0.27
C LYS A 388 0.36 -3.72 -0.69
N ALA A 389 0.88 -4.87 -1.15
CA ALA A 389 0.12 -5.76 -2.01
C ALA A 389 -1.15 -6.27 -1.32
N MET A 390 -1.08 -6.61 -0.03
CA MET A 390 -2.26 -6.98 0.76
C MET A 390 -3.26 -5.82 0.92
N MET A 391 -2.80 -4.58 1.09
CA MET A 391 -3.68 -3.41 1.13
C MET A 391 -4.44 -3.24 -0.20
N VAL A 392 -3.75 -3.41 -1.32
CA VAL A 392 -4.37 -3.39 -2.66
C VAL A 392 -5.36 -4.53 -2.83
N LEU A 393 -5.02 -5.75 -2.41
CA LEU A 393 -5.91 -6.91 -2.49
C LEU A 393 -7.18 -6.74 -1.64
N ASN A 394 -7.08 -6.10 -0.48
CA ASN A 394 -8.25 -5.76 0.34
C ASN A 394 -9.17 -4.75 -0.35
N TRP A 395 -8.60 -3.77 -1.05
CA TRP A 395 -9.38 -2.85 -1.87
C TRP A 395 -10.05 -3.58 -3.05
N LEU A 396 -9.29 -4.38 -3.81
CA LEU A 396 -9.82 -5.19 -4.92
C LEU A 396 -10.94 -6.13 -4.46
N ASN A 397 -10.79 -6.79 -3.31
CA ASN A 397 -11.80 -7.67 -2.74
C ASN A 397 -13.15 -6.99 -2.50
N LEU A 398 -13.15 -5.68 -2.24
CA LEU A 398 -14.35 -4.88 -1.96
C LEU A 398 -14.91 -4.17 -3.20
N ILE A 399 -14.36 -4.43 -4.40
CA ILE A 399 -14.99 -4.08 -5.67
C ILE A 399 -16.03 -5.17 -5.98
N GLU A 400 -17.27 -4.74 -6.23
CA GLU A 400 -18.45 -5.59 -6.48
C GLU A 400 -18.65 -5.87 -7.96
#